data_AF-A0A1V5N090-F1
#
_entry.id   AF-A0A1V5N090-F1
#
_cell.length_a   1.000
_cell.length_b   1.000
_cell.length_c   1.000
_cell.angle_alpha   90.00
_cell.angle_beta   90.00
_cell.angle_gamma   90.00
#
_symmetry.space_group_name_H-M   'P 1'
#
loop_
_entity.id
_entity.type
_entity.pdbx_description
1 polymer ?
#
loop_
_entity_poly.entity_id
_entity_poly.type
_entity_poly.pdbx_seq_one_letter_code
_entity_poly.pdbx_strand_id
1 'polypeptide(L)'
;MNVKLILPKDKEDTALLLGGKKSNFNKGYFDRLGHVLGLTAKQLDGVYRNVTKWLPVAVQWIEYSFLSVERQQKYKALITARAALFAQSQT
;
A
#
# COMPACT_ATOMS: atom_id res chain seq x y z
N MET A 1 1.88 2.89 -7.52
CA MET A 1 2.93 3.87 -7.20
C MET A 1 2.36 5.26 -6.93
N ASN A 2 3.04 6.03 -6.08
CA ASN A 2 2.64 7.41 -5.72
C ASN A 2 2.81 8.43 -6.85
N VAL A 3 3.42 8.01 -7.96
CA VAL A 3 3.67 8.82 -9.17
C VAL A 3 2.39 9.49 -9.69
N LYS A 4 1.21 8.87 -9.52
CA LYS A 4 -0.10 9.46 -9.87
C LYS A 4 -0.41 10.80 -9.18
N LEU A 5 0.12 11.06 -7.99
CA LEU A 5 -0.06 12.37 -7.32
C LEU A 5 0.61 13.51 -8.08
N ILE A 6 1.66 13.20 -8.84
CA ILE A 6 2.46 14.17 -9.60
C ILE A 6 2.12 14.09 -11.10
N LEU A 7 1.79 12.89 -11.58
CA LEU A 7 1.44 12.60 -12.97
C LEU A 7 0.11 11.82 -13.04
N PRO A 8 -1.05 12.50 -12.94
CA PRO A 8 -2.35 11.84 -12.89
C PRO A 8 -2.71 11.01 -14.13
N LYS A 9 -2.10 11.34 -15.27
CA LYS A 9 -2.26 10.64 -16.55
C LYS A 9 -1.48 9.31 -16.61
N ASP A 10 -0.56 9.09 -15.68
CA ASP A 10 0.23 7.87 -15.64
C ASP A 10 -0.61 6.68 -15.13
N LYS A 11 -0.43 5.53 -15.77
CA LYS A 11 -1.12 4.30 -15.38
C LYS A 11 -0.38 3.67 -14.21
N GLU A 12 -1.13 3.33 -13.18
CA GLU A 12 -0.54 2.79 -11.96
C GLU A 12 -0.32 1.29 -12.11
N ASP A 13 0.72 0.91 -12.85
CA ASP A 13 1.07 -0.48 -13.13
C ASP A 13 2.34 -0.92 -12.36
N THR A 14 2.38 -2.19 -12.00
CA THR A 14 3.58 -2.84 -11.43
C THR A 14 4.45 -3.39 -12.54
N ALA A 15 5.77 -3.36 -12.33
CA ALA A 15 6.75 -3.86 -13.30
C ALA A 15 6.62 -5.38 -13.49
N LEU A 16 6.31 -6.11 -12.42
CA LEU A 16 6.09 -7.54 -12.42
C LEU A 16 4.60 -7.86 -12.25
N LEU A 17 4.15 -8.94 -12.89
CA LEU A 17 2.78 -9.42 -12.76
C LEU A 17 2.57 -10.06 -11.38
N LEU A 18 1.48 -9.68 -10.71
CA LEU A 18 0.97 -10.41 -9.55
C LEU A 18 -0.27 -11.18 -9.98
N GLY A 19 -0.18 -12.51 -10.00
CA GLY A 19 -1.28 -13.37 -10.46
C GLY A 19 -1.79 -13.00 -11.86
N GLY A 20 -0.88 -12.68 -12.79
CA GLY A 20 -1.21 -12.34 -14.18
C GLY A 20 -1.74 -10.92 -14.42
N LYS A 21 -1.85 -10.06 -13.39
CA LYS A 21 -2.27 -8.65 -13.52
C LYS A 21 -1.14 -7.68 -13.23
N LYS A 22 -1.21 -6.50 -13.88
CA LYS A 22 -0.29 -5.36 -13.65
C LYS A 22 -0.84 -4.30 -12.68
N SER A 23 -2.16 -4.26 -12.45
CA SER A 23 -2.82 -3.22 -11.64
C SER A 23 -4.15 -3.70 -11.03
N ASN A 24 -4.79 -2.83 -10.25
CA ASN A 24 -6.06 -3.07 -9.55
C ASN A 24 -6.02 -4.28 -8.58
N PHE A 25 -4.98 -4.30 -7.75
CA PHE A 25 -4.81 -5.35 -6.75
C PHE A 25 -5.71 -5.14 -5.53
N ASN A 26 -6.24 -6.24 -5.02
CA ASN A 26 -6.84 -6.34 -3.69
C ASN A 26 -5.93 -7.20 -2.79
N LYS A 27 -6.26 -7.30 -1.49
CA LYS A 27 -5.50 -8.10 -0.52
C LYS A 27 -5.24 -9.54 -0.99
N GLY A 28 -6.21 -10.18 -1.66
CA GLY A 28 -6.09 -11.56 -2.14
C GLY A 28 -4.96 -11.80 -3.14
N TYR A 29 -4.54 -10.78 -3.90
CA TYR A 29 -3.35 -10.90 -4.75
C TYR A 29 -2.06 -10.99 -3.93
N PHE A 30 -1.99 -10.27 -2.81
CA PHE A 30 -0.86 -10.32 -1.88
C PHE A 30 -0.88 -11.60 -1.04
N ASP A 31 -2.05 -12.09 -0.66
CA ASP A 31 -2.20 -13.39 0.00
C ASP A 31 -1.64 -14.52 -0.89
N ARG A 32 -2.05 -14.56 -2.16
CA ARG A 32 -1.51 -15.53 -3.14
C ARG A 32 -0.01 -15.38 -3.34
N LEU A 33 0.50 -14.15 -3.45
CA LEU A 33 1.93 -13.91 -3.55
C LEU A 33 2.67 -14.48 -2.32
N GLY A 34 2.17 -14.22 -1.12
CA GLY A 34 2.77 -14.75 0.10
C GLY A 34 2.79 -16.28 0.15
N HIS A 35 1.70 -16.93 -0.27
CA HIS A 35 1.64 -18.39 -0.37
C HIS A 35 2.63 -18.95 -1.40
N VAL A 36 2.79 -18.31 -2.57
CA VAL A 36 3.79 -18.69 -3.58
C VAL A 36 5.21 -18.56 -3.03
N LEU A 37 5.45 -17.57 -2.16
CA LEU A 37 6.73 -17.39 -1.45
C LEU A 37 6.90 -18.33 -0.24
N GLY A 38 5.96 -19.24 0.01
CA GLY A 38 6.04 -20.19 1.12
C GLY A 38 5.73 -19.60 2.49
N LEU A 39 5.09 -18.43 2.57
CA LEU A 39 4.73 -17.80 3.84
C LEU A 39 3.51 -18.49 4.46
N THR A 40 3.61 -18.72 5.77
CA THR A 40 2.48 -19.15 6.59
C THR A 40 1.49 -17.99 6.81
N ALA A 41 0.23 -18.31 7.12
CA ALA A 41 -0.77 -17.29 7.46
C ALA A 41 -0.30 -16.34 8.57
N LYS A 42 0.37 -16.88 9.61
CA LYS A 42 0.94 -16.09 10.72
C LYS A 42 2.02 -15.09 10.25
N GLN A 43 2.85 -15.47 9.29
CA GLN A 43 3.87 -14.57 8.71
C GLN A 43 3.22 -13.49 7.84
N LEU A 44 2.24 -13.86 7.01
CA LEU A 44 1.44 -12.92 6.21
C LEU A 44 0.75 -11.88 7.11
N ASP A 45 0.10 -12.32 8.19
CA ASP A 45 -0.53 -11.42 9.16
C ASP A 45 0.49 -10.50 9.83
N GLY A 46 1.70 -11.00 10.11
CA GLY A 46 2.80 -10.20 10.61
C GLY A 46 3.21 -9.08 9.65
N VAL A 47 3.33 -9.40 8.35
CA VAL A 47 3.63 -8.42 7.30
C VAL A 47 2.53 -7.36 7.22
N TYR A 48 1.26 -7.76 7.25
CA TYR A 48 0.14 -6.80 7.19
C TYR A 48 0.06 -5.90 8.45
N ARG A 49 0.35 -6.45 9.64
CA ARG A 49 0.47 -5.63 10.86
C ARG A 49 1.63 -4.64 10.79
N ASN A 50 2.72 -4.98 10.11
CA ASN A 50 3.82 -4.03 9.96
C ASN A 50 3.40 -2.82 9.10
N VAL A 51 2.53 -3.02 8.10
CA VAL A 51 1.97 -1.90 7.31
C VAL A 51 1.17 -0.95 8.20
N THR A 52 0.31 -1.48 9.08
CA THR A 52 -0.51 -0.63 9.97
C THR A 52 0.33 0.07 11.02
N LYS A 53 1.35 -0.59 11.59
CA LYS A 53 2.31 0.02 12.52
C LYS A 53 3.17 1.10 11.89
N TRP A 54 3.50 0.95 10.60
CA TRP A 54 4.30 1.92 9.87
C TRP A 54 3.52 3.18 9.48
N LEU A 55 2.20 3.07 9.26
CA LEU A 55 1.37 4.17 8.76
C LEU A 55 1.48 5.48 9.58
N PRO A 56 1.42 5.48 10.93
CA PRO A 56 1.56 6.71 11.71
C PRO A 56 2.90 7.43 11.46
N VAL A 57 4.00 6.67 11.38
CA VAL A 57 5.33 7.22 11.11
C VAL A 57 5.38 7.81 9.69
N ALA A 58 4.80 7.12 8.71
CA ALA A 58 4.73 7.61 7.34
C ALA A 58 3.93 8.93 7.24
N VAL A 59 2.81 9.04 7.96
CA VAL A 59 2.00 10.26 8.04
C VAL A 59 2.81 11.43 8.63
N GLN A 60 3.52 11.19 9.72
CA GLN A 60 4.39 12.20 10.34
C GLN A 60 5.51 12.65 9.38
N TRP A 61 6.13 11.73 8.64
CA TRP A 61 7.16 12.08 7.66
C TRP A 61 6.61 12.90 6.49
N ILE A 62 5.37 12.67 6.06
CA ILE A 62 4.71 13.50 5.05
C ILE A 62 4.52 14.93 5.58
N GLU A 63 4.20 15.10 6.86
CA GLU A 63 4.02 16.42 7.48
C GLU A 63 5.34 17.22 7.57
N TYR A 64 6.46 16.53 7.84
CA TYR A 64 7.79 17.15 7.84
C TYR A 64 8.41 17.32 6.45
N SER A 65 7.73 16.85 5.39
CA SER A 65 8.25 16.95 4.03
C SER A 65 8.13 18.37 3.46
N PHE A 66 8.94 18.67 2.44
CA PHE A 66 8.87 19.92 1.67
C PHE A 66 7.67 20.04 0.72
N LEU A 67 6.66 19.18 0.85
CA LEU A 67 5.44 19.24 0.04
C LEU A 67 4.57 20.41 0.46
N SER A 68 3.82 20.98 -0.49
CA SER A 68 2.76 21.93 -0.16
C SER A 68 1.67 21.26 0.68
N VAL A 69 0.98 22.04 1.52
CA VAL A 69 -0.09 21.55 2.40
C VAL A 69 -1.13 20.70 1.64
N GLU A 70 -1.55 21.16 0.47
CA GLU A 70 -2.47 20.43 -0.41
C GLU A 70 -1.90 19.06 -0.83
N ARG A 71 -0.62 19.00 -1.20
CA ARG A 71 0.04 17.74 -1.58
C ARG A 71 0.21 16.82 -0.38
N GLN A 72 0.58 17.34 0.78
CA GLN A 72 0.64 16.56 2.01
C GLN A 72 -0.72 15.91 2.32
N GLN A 73 -1.82 16.66 2.23
CA GLN A 73 -3.18 16.14 2.45
C GLN A 73 -3.53 15.02 1.46
N LYS A 74 -3.28 15.23 0.15
CA LYS A 74 -3.53 14.20 -0.87
C LYS A 74 -2.69 12.93 -0.63
N TYR A 75 -1.42 13.09 -0.24
CA TYR A 75 -0.53 11.97 0.10
C TYR A 75 -1.03 11.21 1.32
N LYS A 76 -1.38 11.92 2.41
CA LYS A 76 -1.92 11.34 3.64
C LYS A 76 -3.22 10.56 3.37
N ALA A 77 -4.13 11.13 2.57
CA ALA A 77 -5.36 10.45 2.19
C ALA A 77 -5.09 9.17 1.39
N LEU A 78 -4.20 9.24 0.39
CA LEU A 78 -3.88 8.10 -0.47
C LEU A 78 -3.22 6.95 0.29
N ILE A 79 -2.21 7.24 1.10
CA ILE A 79 -1.45 6.22 1.83
C ILE A 79 -2.31 5.55 2.91
N THR A 80 -3.17 6.32 3.58
CA THR A 80 -4.11 5.81 4.58
C THR A 80 -5.14 4.88 3.93
N ALA A 81 -5.73 5.29 2.80
CA ALA A 81 -6.69 4.44 2.07
C ALA A 81 -6.07 3.11 1.62
N ARG A 82 -4.81 3.12 1.16
CA ARG A 82 -4.10 1.90 0.75
C ARG A 82 -3.73 1.01 1.94
N ALA A 83 -3.24 1.59 3.03
CA ALA A 83 -2.91 0.84 4.23
C ALA A 83 -4.14 0.17 4.86
N ALA A 84 -5.31 0.82 4.77
CA ALA A 84 -6.57 0.28 5.27
C ALA A 84 -6.98 -1.05 4.60
N LEU A 85 -6.55 -1.31 3.36
CA LEU A 85 -6.77 -2.59 2.67
C LEU A 85 -6.18 -3.79 3.42
N PHE A 86 -5.18 -3.56 4.27
CA PHE A 86 -4.46 -4.57 5.03
C PHE A 86 -4.79 -4.56 6.53
N ALA A 87 -5.57 -3.57 6.99
CA ALA A 87 -5.97 -3.45 8.40
C ALA A 87 -7.15 -4.36 8.78
N GLN A 88 -7.88 -4.89 7.79
CA GLN A 88 -9.00 -5.78 8.02
C GLN A 88 -8.49 -7.20 8.28
N SER A 89 -8.53 -7.58 9.56
CA SER A 89 -8.45 -9.00 9.95
C SER A 89 -9.73 -9.67 9.48
N GLN A 90 -9.61 -10.82 8.81
CA GLN A 90 -10.77 -11.64 8.44
C GLN A 90 -11.58 -11.93 9.71
N THR A 91 -12.86 -11.58 9.68
CA THR A 91 -13.90 -12.14 10.55
C THR A 91 -14.13 -13.59 10.19
#